data_AF-V5WML4-F1
#
_entry.id   AF-V5WML4-F1
#
_cell.length_a   1.000
_cell.length_b   1.000
_cell.length_c   1.000
_cell.angle_alpha   90.00
_cell.angle_beta   90.00
_cell.angle_gamma   90.00
#
_symmetry.space_group_name_H-M   'P 1'
#
loop_
_entity.id
_entity.type
_entity.pdbx_description
1 polymer ?
#
loop_
_entity_poly.entity_id
_entity_poly.type
_entity_poly.pdbx_seq_one_letter_code
_entity_poly.pdbx_strand_id
1 'polypeptide(L)'
;MSSKDRRFSLTLLTLAIAIFMIVSGVLALANYDSPVNEVTRALNSVFGGSSQTMLLIIAIAELIFGVLLLLDLFSVIKAGTMSLLKFVIVIGWAVVMVINHFLNGFPPGDLLAWLRPFSLDLVILAALWAIREYES
;
A
#
# COMPACT_ATOMS: atom_id res chain seq x y z
N MET A 1 2.21 29.61 0.30
CA MET A 1 3.20 28.53 0.15
C MET A 1 3.77 28.61 -1.25
N SER A 2 5.10 28.62 -1.41
CA SER A 2 5.71 28.74 -2.74
C SER A 2 5.44 27.47 -3.56
N SER A 3 5.31 27.60 -4.88
CA SER A 3 5.13 26.44 -5.77
C SER A 3 6.25 25.41 -5.58
N LYS A 4 7.47 25.89 -5.32
CA LYS A 4 8.67 25.09 -5.07
C LYS A 4 8.57 24.24 -3.79
N ASP A 5 8.01 24.80 -2.72
CA ASP A 5 7.84 24.09 -1.44
C ASP A 5 6.85 22.94 -1.59
N ARG A 6 5.75 23.18 -2.31
CA ARG A 6 4.74 22.14 -2.59
C ARG A 6 5.33 20.97 -3.38
N ARG A 7 6.16 21.24 -4.40
CA ARG A 7 6.83 20.18 -5.18
C ARG A 7 7.71 19.32 -4.28
N PHE A 8 8.53 19.97 -3.46
CA PHE A 8 9.44 19.28 -2.55
C PHE A 8 8.69 18.42 -1.54
N SER A 9 7.63 18.93 -0.90
CA SER A 9 6.80 18.15 0.02
C SER A 9 6.20 16.91 -0.64
N LEU A 10 5.75 17.02 -1.89
CA LEU A 10 5.17 15.88 -2.62
C LEU A 10 6.23 14.89 -3.08
N THR A 11 7.42 15.34 -3.49
CA THR A 11 8.56 14.45 -3.77
C THR A 11 8.93 13.63 -2.53
N LEU A 12 8.98 14.27 -1.36
CA LEU A 12 9.23 13.58 -0.10
C LEU A 12 8.11 12.58 0.24
N LEU A 13 6.85 12.96 0.03
CA LEU A 13 5.71 12.08 0.26
C LEU A 13 5.76 10.86 -0.68
N THR A 14 6.00 11.06 -1.97
CA THR A 14 6.16 9.98 -2.95
C THR A 14 7.30 9.05 -2.56
N LEU A 15 8.44 9.60 -2.15
CA LEU A 15 9.57 8.78 -1.68
C LEU A 15 9.21 7.95 -0.44
N ALA A 16 8.57 8.57 0.55
CA ALA A 16 8.17 7.88 1.78
C ALA A 16 7.18 6.74 1.49
N ILE A 17 6.16 6.98 0.66
CA ILE A 17 5.17 5.98 0.27
C ILE A 17 5.79 4.87 -0.58
N ALA A 18 6.68 5.22 -1.53
CA ALA A 18 7.38 4.24 -2.35
C ALA A 18 8.22 3.28 -1.48
N ILE A 19 9.01 3.83 -0.55
CA ILE A 19 9.81 3.03 0.40
C ILE A 19 8.89 2.17 1.28
N PHE A 20 7.82 2.76 1.81
CA PHE A 20 6.85 2.03 2.63
C PHE A 20 6.29 0.82 1.88
N MET A 21 5.78 1.01 0.65
CA MET A 21 5.21 -0.09 -0.14
C MET A 21 6.26 -1.16 -0.50
N ILE A 22 7.50 -0.74 -0.82
CA ILE A 22 8.58 -1.70 -1.09
C ILE A 22 8.88 -2.52 0.15
N VAL A 23 9.07 -1.88 1.31
CA VAL A 23 9.41 -2.57 2.57
C VAL A 23 8.27 -3.48 3.01
N SER A 24 7.03 -3.01 2.95
CA SER A 24 5.84 -3.80 3.27
C SER A 24 5.69 -5.01 2.35
N GLY A 25 5.85 -4.82 1.03
CA GLY A 25 5.84 -5.92 0.05
C GLY A 25 6.95 -6.94 0.31
N VAL A 26 8.20 -6.49 0.51
CA VAL A 26 9.32 -7.39 0.85
C VAL A 26 9.06 -8.14 2.15
N LEU A 27 8.53 -7.47 3.18
CA LEU A 27 8.24 -8.10 4.46
C LEU A 27 7.12 -9.14 4.33
N ALA A 28 6.08 -8.86 3.54
CA ALA A 28 5.03 -9.82 3.25
C ALA A 28 5.55 -11.05 2.50
N LEU A 29 6.48 -10.86 1.55
CA LEU A 29 7.16 -11.95 0.84
C LEU A 29 8.10 -12.75 1.75
N ALA A 30 8.89 -12.09 2.61
CA ALA A 30 9.82 -12.76 3.51
C ALA A 30 9.10 -13.63 4.55
N ASN A 31 7.93 -13.20 5.02
CA ASN A 31 7.10 -13.96 5.95
C ASN A 31 6.32 -15.10 5.29
N TYR A 32 6.25 -15.15 3.95
CA TYR A 32 5.61 -16.25 3.22
C TYR A 32 6.39 -17.57 3.32
N ASP A 33 7.73 -17.50 3.28
CA ASP A 33 8.61 -18.68 3.29
C ASP A 33 8.96 -19.19 4.71
N SER A 34 8.61 -18.43 5.76
CA SER A 34 8.95 -18.78 7.15
C SER A 34 7.74 -19.31 7.93
N PRO A 35 7.67 -20.63 8.24
CA PRO A 35 6.56 -21.22 8.99
C PRO A 35 6.51 -20.85 10.50
N VAL A 36 7.35 -19.92 10.98
CA VAL A 36 7.67 -19.76 12.42
C VAL A 36 7.15 -18.46 13.06
N ASN A 37 6.61 -17.50 12.31
CA ASN A 37 6.23 -16.21 12.92
C ASN A 37 4.75 -16.13 13.37
N GLU A 38 4.52 -15.56 14.55
CA GLU A 38 3.18 -15.21 15.07
C GLU A 38 2.37 -14.34 14.10
N VAL A 39 3.07 -13.53 13.29
CA VAL A 39 2.50 -12.73 12.20
C VAL A 39 1.87 -13.63 11.12
N THR A 40 2.51 -14.75 10.77
CA THR A 40 2.00 -15.73 9.80
C THR A 40 0.78 -16.47 10.37
N ARG A 41 0.69 -16.68 11.69
CA ARG A 41 -0.52 -17.22 12.34
C ARG A 41 -1.65 -16.20 12.38
N ALA A 42 -1.38 -14.94 12.68
CA ALA A 42 -2.38 -13.87 12.65
C ALA A 42 -2.92 -13.66 11.24
N LEU A 43 -2.05 -13.67 10.23
CA LEU A 43 -2.44 -13.62 8.82
C LEU A 43 -3.19 -14.89 8.40
N ASN A 44 -2.71 -16.09 8.72
CA ASN A 44 -3.43 -17.34 8.38
C ASN A 44 -4.78 -17.50 9.12
N SER A 45 -4.92 -16.96 10.34
CA SER A 45 -6.19 -17.01 11.10
C SER A 45 -7.21 -15.99 10.62
N VAL A 46 -6.75 -14.85 10.10
CA VAL A 46 -7.60 -13.80 9.52
C VAL A 46 -8.04 -14.18 8.11
N PHE A 47 -7.25 -15.00 7.41
CA PHE A 47 -7.44 -15.25 5.99
C PHE A 47 -7.68 -16.73 5.59
N GLY A 48 -7.70 -17.67 6.53
CA GLY A 48 -8.21 -19.05 6.35
C GLY A 48 -7.72 -19.81 5.10
N GLY A 49 -6.62 -20.57 5.20
CA GLY A 49 -6.29 -21.74 4.36
C GLY A 49 -6.07 -21.54 2.84
N SER A 50 -6.99 -20.92 2.12
CA SER A 50 -6.93 -20.62 0.67
C SER A 50 -6.26 -19.29 0.33
N SER A 51 -5.91 -18.47 1.33
CA SER A 51 -5.45 -17.09 1.13
C SER A 51 -3.93 -16.88 1.07
N GLN A 52 -3.13 -17.93 1.19
CA GLN A 52 -1.67 -17.77 1.07
C GLN A 52 -1.28 -17.24 -0.31
N THR A 53 -1.96 -17.69 -1.37
CA THR A 53 -1.79 -17.18 -2.73
C THR A 53 -2.24 -15.73 -2.87
N MET A 54 -3.34 -15.34 -2.21
CA MET A 54 -3.85 -13.96 -2.27
C MET A 54 -2.92 -12.97 -1.57
N LEU A 55 -2.37 -13.36 -0.41
CA LEU A 55 -1.35 -12.57 0.30
C LEU A 55 -0.08 -12.41 -0.55
N LEU A 56 0.35 -13.46 -1.24
CA LEU A 56 1.48 -13.41 -2.17
C LEU A 56 1.22 -12.44 -3.33
N ILE A 57 0.03 -12.50 -3.95
CA ILE A 57 -0.35 -11.59 -5.05
C ILE A 57 -0.34 -10.13 -4.57
N ILE A 58 -0.92 -9.85 -3.39
CA ILE A 58 -0.93 -8.51 -2.81
C ILE A 58 0.50 -8.03 -2.55
N ALA A 59 1.34 -8.87 -1.95
CA ALA A 59 2.74 -8.53 -1.66
C ALA A 59 3.54 -8.18 -2.92
N ILE A 60 3.36 -8.97 -3.99
CA ILE A 60 3.99 -8.70 -5.29
C ILE A 60 3.45 -7.40 -5.89
N ALA A 61 2.13 -7.18 -5.86
CA ALA A 61 1.53 -5.96 -6.38
C ALA A 61 2.01 -4.72 -5.63
N GLU A 62 2.07 -4.78 -4.30
CA GLU A 62 2.56 -3.69 -3.44
C GLU A 62 4.02 -3.36 -3.72
N LEU A 63 4.87 -4.38 -3.88
CA LEU A 63 6.26 -4.20 -4.28
C LEU A 63 6.36 -3.50 -5.63
N ILE A 64 5.59 -3.94 -6.64
CA ILE A 64 5.56 -3.33 -7.97
C ILE A 64 5.11 -1.86 -7.87
N PHE A 65 4.06 -1.57 -7.11
CA PHE A 65 3.56 -0.20 -6.92
C PHE A 65 4.61 0.70 -6.30
N GLY A 66 5.31 0.23 -5.26
CA GLY A 66 6.40 0.99 -4.65
C GLY A 66 7.55 1.27 -5.62
N VAL A 67 7.95 0.28 -6.44
CA VAL A 67 8.97 0.46 -7.48
C VAL A 67 8.51 1.47 -8.54
N LEU A 68 7.25 1.39 -9.00
CA LEU A 68 6.71 2.34 -9.97
C LEU A 68 6.72 3.77 -9.43
N LEU A 69 6.29 3.99 -8.19
CA LEU A 69 6.36 5.30 -7.54
C LEU A 69 7.80 5.80 -7.38
N LEU A 70 8.75 4.91 -7.16
CA LEU A 70 10.15 5.27 -7.06
C LEU A 70 10.73 5.69 -8.43
N LEU A 71 10.36 4.99 -9.51
CA LEU A 71 10.75 5.34 -10.89
C LEU A 71 10.16 6.68 -11.34
N ASP A 72 9.00 7.06 -10.80
CA ASP A 72 8.39 8.37 -10.98
C ASP A 72 9.32 9.53 -10.63
N LEU A 73 10.03 9.39 -9.50
CA LEU A 73 10.90 10.43 -8.96
C LEU A 73 12.04 10.78 -9.90
N PHE A 74 12.44 9.82 -10.73
CA PHE A 74 13.48 9.97 -11.74
C PHE A 74 12.91 10.32 -13.12
N SER A 75 11.59 10.53 -13.22
CA SER A 75 10.88 10.83 -14.48
C SER A 75 11.18 9.83 -15.60
N VAL A 76 11.38 8.56 -15.25
CA VAL A 76 11.73 7.48 -16.18
C VAL A 76 10.53 7.11 -17.06
N ILE A 77 9.31 7.25 -16.52
CA ILE A 77 8.05 6.88 -17.18
C ILE A 77 7.41 8.14 -17.77
N LYS A 78 6.82 8.02 -18.98
CA LYS A 78 6.07 9.11 -19.61
C LYS A 78 4.90 9.54 -18.72
N ALA A 79 4.71 10.85 -18.54
CA ALA A 79 3.70 11.43 -17.65
C ALA A 79 2.27 10.88 -17.86
N GLY A 80 1.83 10.70 -19.11
CA GLY A 80 0.49 10.16 -19.40
C GLY A 80 0.31 8.71 -18.92
N THR A 81 1.33 7.86 -19.10
CA THR A 81 1.32 6.48 -18.58
C THR A 81 1.36 6.48 -17.07
N MET A 82 2.14 7.37 -16.47
CA MET A 82 2.32 7.41 -15.03
C MET A 82 1.08 7.88 -14.28
N SER A 83 0.33 8.83 -14.86
CA SER A 83 -0.99 9.24 -14.35
C SER A 83 -1.95 8.05 -14.23
N LEU A 84 -2.00 7.19 -15.25
CA LEU A 84 -2.83 5.97 -15.22
C LEU A 84 -2.31 4.97 -14.17
N LEU A 85 -1.00 4.77 -14.08
CA LEU A 85 -0.41 3.86 -13.09
C LEU A 85 -0.71 4.32 -11.66
N LYS A 86 -0.58 5.61 -11.35
CA LYS A 86 -0.93 6.18 -10.04
C LYS A 86 -2.40 5.94 -9.68
N PHE A 87 -3.29 6.04 -10.66
CA PHE A 87 -4.70 5.72 -10.46
C PHE A 87 -4.90 4.23 -10.13
N VAL A 88 -4.22 3.33 -10.85
CA VAL A 88 -4.23 1.89 -10.54
C VAL A 88 -3.68 1.61 -9.15
N ILE A 89 -2.61 2.28 -8.72
CA ILE A 89 -2.03 2.13 -7.39
C ILE A 89 -3.02 2.54 -6.30
N VAL A 90 -3.69 3.68 -6.46
CA VAL A 90 -4.75 4.15 -5.54
C VAL A 90 -5.86 3.11 -5.42
N ILE A 91 -6.36 2.59 -6.54
CA ILE A 91 -7.41 1.57 -6.55
C ILE A 91 -6.91 0.28 -5.90
N GLY A 92 -5.70 -0.17 -6.23
CA GLY A 92 -5.10 -1.36 -5.65
C GLY A 92 -5.02 -1.27 -4.13
N TRP A 93 -4.58 -0.12 -3.61
CA TRP A 93 -4.55 0.13 -2.18
C TRP A 93 -5.94 0.12 -1.53
N ALA A 94 -6.91 0.77 -2.16
CA ALA A 94 -8.29 0.76 -1.68
C ALA A 94 -8.87 -0.67 -1.61
N VAL A 95 -8.57 -1.52 -2.60
CA VAL A 95 -8.98 -2.93 -2.60
C VAL A 95 -8.34 -3.69 -1.43
N VAL A 96 -7.03 -3.54 -1.20
CA VAL A 96 -6.32 -4.15 -0.07
C VAL A 96 -6.94 -3.74 1.27
N MET A 97 -7.22 -2.44 1.43
CA MET A 97 -7.90 -1.90 2.61
C MET A 97 -9.27 -2.52 2.83
N VAL A 98 -10.07 -2.68 1.76
CA VAL A 98 -11.40 -3.31 1.86
C VAL A 98 -11.29 -4.77 2.30
N ILE A 99 -10.36 -5.51 1.71
CA ILE A 99 -10.12 -6.91 2.07
C ILE A 99 -9.72 -7.02 3.55
N ASN A 100 -8.70 -6.26 3.96
CA ASN A 100 -8.12 -6.36 5.29
C ASN A 100 -9.10 -5.99 6.40
N HIS A 101 -9.93 -4.96 6.19
CA HIS A 101 -10.76 -4.39 7.26
C HIS A 101 -12.22 -4.81 7.22
N PHE A 102 -12.76 -5.15 6.05
CA PHE A 102 -14.19 -5.43 5.92
C PHE A 102 -14.49 -6.89 5.61
N LEU A 103 -13.67 -7.55 4.79
CA LEU A 103 -13.95 -8.93 4.36
C LEU A 103 -13.46 -10.00 5.35
N ASN A 104 -12.48 -9.68 6.20
CA ASN A 104 -11.84 -10.68 7.07
C ASN A 104 -12.22 -10.62 8.57
N GLY A 105 -13.24 -9.85 8.95
CA GLY A 105 -13.60 -9.76 10.38
C GLY A 105 -14.47 -8.59 10.77
N PHE A 106 -15.31 -8.11 9.85
CA PHE A 106 -16.29 -7.07 10.18
C PHE A 106 -17.63 -7.71 10.58
N PRO A 107 -18.28 -7.26 11.68
CA PRO A 107 -17.84 -6.22 12.61
C PRO A 107 -16.72 -6.69 13.55
N PRO A 108 -15.78 -5.80 13.92
CA PRO A 108 -14.66 -6.17 14.79
C PRO A 108 -15.12 -6.39 16.23
N GLY A 109 -14.54 -7.38 16.91
CA GLY A 109 -14.76 -7.62 18.34
C GLY A 109 -14.17 -6.53 19.25
N ASP A 110 -13.10 -5.86 18.80
CA ASP A 110 -12.52 -4.67 19.43
C ASP A 110 -12.40 -3.55 18.39
N LEU A 111 -13.23 -2.51 18.56
CA LEU A 111 -13.29 -1.39 17.64
C LEU A 111 -11.99 -0.57 17.63
N LEU A 112 -11.33 -0.38 18.78
CA LEU A 112 -10.10 0.41 18.88
C LEU A 112 -8.93 -0.31 18.19
N ALA A 113 -8.83 -1.62 18.40
CA ALA A 113 -7.83 -2.46 17.74
C ALA A 113 -8.00 -2.50 16.22
N TRP A 114 -9.23 -2.42 15.71
CA TRP A 114 -9.54 -2.32 14.28
C TRP A 114 -9.30 -0.92 13.70
N LEU A 115 -9.69 0.14 14.44
CA LEU A 115 -9.62 1.53 13.96
C LEU A 115 -8.17 2.00 13.77
N ARG A 116 -7.24 1.52 14.61
CA ARG A 116 -5.82 1.88 14.51
C ARG A 116 -5.21 1.51 13.15
N PRO A 117 -5.15 0.24 12.71
CA PRO A 117 -4.63 -0.10 11.38
C PRO A 117 -5.49 0.48 10.24
N PHE A 118 -6.81 0.57 10.41
CA PHE A 118 -7.70 1.20 9.41
C PHE A 118 -7.35 2.66 9.15
N SER A 119 -7.08 3.43 10.21
CA SER A 119 -6.68 4.84 10.09
C SER A 119 -5.33 5.02 9.37
N LEU A 120 -4.39 4.07 9.54
CA LEU A 120 -3.12 4.10 8.80
C LEU A 120 -3.36 3.86 7.31
N ASP A 121 -4.22 2.91 6.95
CA ASP A 121 -4.57 2.67 5.55
C ASP A 121 -5.27 3.86 4.90
N LEU A 122 -6.09 4.59 5.66
CA LEU A 122 -6.69 5.86 5.22
C LEU A 122 -5.63 6.94 4.97
N VAL A 123 -4.62 7.06 5.85
CA VAL A 123 -3.51 8.01 5.67
C VAL A 123 -2.73 7.67 4.39
N ILE A 124 -2.45 6.39 4.14
CA ILE A 124 -1.74 5.95 2.94
C ILE A 124 -2.59 6.23 1.69
N LEU A 125 -3.89 5.93 1.72
CA LEU A 125 -4.80 6.23 0.62
C LEU A 125 -4.86 7.73 0.32
N ALA A 126 -4.94 8.57 1.35
CA ALA A 126 -4.92 10.02 1.22
C ALA A 126 -3.58 10.53 0.64
N ALA A 127 -2.46 9.94 1.05
CA ALA A 127 -1.15 10.27 0.51
C ALA A 127 -1.03 9.91 -0.98
N LEU A 128 -1.46 8.70 -1.37
CA LEU A 128 -1.50 8.26 -2.76
C LEU A 128 -2.40 9.16 -3.62
N TRP A 129 -3.54 9.60 -3.07
CA TRP A 129 -4.42 10.54 -3.74
C TRP A 129 -3.74 11.90 -3.98
N ALA A 130 -3.08 12.46 -2.96
CA ALA A 130 -2.36 13.73 -3.08
C ALA A 130 -1.21 13.65 -4.10
N ILE A 131 -0.51 12.52 -4.19
CA ILE A 131 0.56 12.28 -5.18
C ILE A 131 -0.01 12.26 -6.60
N ARG A 132 -1.17 11.61 -6.80
CA ARG A 132 -1.84 11.53 -8.11
C ARG A 132 -2.25 12.91 -8.61
N GLU A 133 -2.86 13.72 -7.76
CA GLU A 133 -3.49 15.00 -8.14
C GLU A 133 -2.47 16.11 -8.47
N TYR A 134 -1.20 15.90 -8.15
CA TYR A 134 -0.14 16.85 -8.45
C TYR A 134 0.35 16.80 -9.91
N GLU A 135 0.21 15.66 -10.59
CA GLU A 135 0.67 15.48 -11.96
C GLU A 135 -0.44 15.53 -13.03
N SER A 136 -1.70 15.63 -12.60
CA SER A 136 -2.85 15.96 -13.45
C SER A 136 -2.95 17.46 -13.70
#